data_AF-A0A954TUK6-F1
#
_entry.id   AF-A0A954TUK6-F1
#
_cell.length_a   1.000
_cell.length_b   1.000
_cell.length_c   1.000
_cell.angle_alpha   90.00
_cell.angle_beta   90.00
_cell.angle_gamma   90.00
#
_symmetry.space_group_name_H-M   'P 1'
#
loop_
_entity.id
_entity.type
_entity.pdbx_description
1 polymer ?
#
loop_
_entity_poly.entity_id
_entity_poly.type
_entity_poly.pdbx_seq_one_letter_code
_entity_poly.pdbx_strand_id
1 'polypeptide(L)'
;MRSYVAIGFAVIGLLAARPADAVAQDSVLAELYGHGVHAYFSHQYQEAHEYLTTAIEQGTRDPRTFYFRGLAYMALGRPDEAKADFQKGAALETTGADRVYPVSYSLQRVQGPNRIEIERQRQQARLVSHTRTIKASQARYEQLQDAEGQVLRNPSRPQPAPAKELVGTPPADDPSDPFGGDAQPIQPEAAPEASATTEPADSGTDLFGDSNTTEAMPADAGDAFGTDAGTDPFADDAAPATEAAPATEPAADPFADPFG
;
A
#
# COMPACT_ATOMS: atom_id res chain seq x y z
N MET A 1 17.10 -26.53 67.81
CA MET A 1 17.09 -25.36 68.72
C MET A 1 17.87 -24.22 68.07
N ARG A 2 17.30 -23.00 68.10
CA ARG A 2 17.86 -21.68 67.75
C ARG A 2 17.93 -21.38 66.24
N SER A 3 17.00 -20.67 65.60
CA SER A 3 16.38 -19.33 65.78
C SER A 3 17.06 -18.22 64.95
N TYR A 4 16.31 -17.75 63.94
CA TYR A 4 16.23 -16.45 63.25
C TYR A 4 17.32 -15.38 63.46
N VAL A 5 17.82 -14.82 62.34
CA VAL A 5 17.81 -13.36 62.10
C VAL A 5 17.52 -13.11 60.61
N ALA A 6 16.38 -12.47 60.35
CA ALA A 6 16.01 -11.89 59.07
C ALA A 6 16.62 -10.48 58.95
N ILE A 7 17.22 -10.16 57.81
CA ILE A 7 17.43 -8.77 57.39
C ILE A 7 16.87 -8.66 55.97
N GLY A 8 15.68 -8.08 55.89
CA GLY A 8 15.07 -7.73 54.63
C GLY A 8 15.77 -6.52 54.02
N PHE A 9 16.10 -6.63 52.74
CA PHE A 9 16.21 -5.46 51.86
C PHE A 9 15.10 -5.56 50.83
N ALA A 10 13.97 -4.96 51.18
CA ALA A 10 12.99 -4.52 50.21
C ALA A 10 13.62 -3.36 49.43
N VAL A 11 14.20 -3.64 48.26
CA VAL A 11 14.38 -2.62 47.23
C VAL A 11 13.22 -2.78 46.26
N ILE A 12 12.19 -2.01 46.57
CA ILE A 12 11.12 -1.63 45.66
C ILE A 12 11.79 -0.90 44.50
N GLY A 13 11.82 -1.55 43.35
CA GLY A 13 12.18 -0.97 42.06
C GLY A 13 11.18 -1.43 41.03
N LEU A 14 9.90 -1.12 41.26
CA LEU A 14 8.86 -1.19 40.24
C LEU A 14 9.35 -0.36 39.05
N LEU A 15 9.88 -1.03 38.04
CA LEU A 15 10.16 -0.45 36.73
C LEU A 15 8.79 -0.19 36.07
N ALA A 16 8.11 0.84 36.56
CA ALA A 16 6.99 1.43 35.88
C ALA A 16 7.56 2.06 34.62
N ALA A 17 7.38 1.38 33.48
CA ALA A 17 7.57 1.98 32.17
C ALA A 17 6.79 3.31 32.16
N ARG A 18 7.53 4.42 32.15
CA ARG A 18 6.93 5.74 32.12
C ARG A 18 6.57 6.06 30.67
N PRO A 19 5.32 6.46 30.39
CA PRO A 19 4.95 6.91 29.05
C PRO A 19 5.69 8.19 28.62
N ALA A 20 6.36 8.90 29.54
CA ALA A 20 7.16 10.10 29.25
C ALA A 20 8.46 9.78 28.48
N ASP A 21 9.08 8.63 28.71
CA ASP A 21 10.29 8.24 27.99
C ASP A 21 9.99 7.98 26.51
N ALA A 22 8.81 7.43 26.20
CA ALA A 22 8.37 7.21 24.82
C ALA A 22 8.15 8.53 24.06
N VAL A 23 7.49 9.51 24.68
CA VAL A 23 7.24 10.82 24.03
C VAL A 23 8.54 11.60 23.81
N ALA A 24 9.48 11.54 24.77
CA ALA A 24 10.79 12.18 24.61
C ALA A 24 11.61 11.49 23.51
N GLN A 25 11.61 10.16 23.45
CA GLN A 25 12.29 9.43 22.37
C GLN A 25 11.71 9.75 21.00
N ASP A 26 10.38 9.84 20.88
CA ASP A 26 9.73 10.23 19.62
C ASP A 26 10.14 11.63 19.15
N SER A 27 10.32 12.59 20.06
CA SER A 27 10.80 13.93 19.70
C SER A 27 12.23 13.93 19.18
N VAL A 28 13.13 13.15 19.81
CA VAL A 28 14.53 13.03 19.39
C VAL A 28 14.63 12.33 18.03
N LEU A 29 13.83 11.28 17.81
CA LEU A 29 13.76 10.60 16.51
C LEU A 29 13.26 11.51 15.39
N ALA A 30 12.25 12.34 15.67
CA ALA A 30 11.75 13.33 14.72
C ALA A 30 12.79 14.42 14.40
N GLU A 31 13.56 14.84 15.40
CA GLU A 31 14.66 15.78 15.24
C GLU A 31 15.80 15.19 14.39
N LEU A 32 16.24 13.96 14.66
CA LEU A 32 17.24 13.26 13.86
C LEU A 32 16.80 13.11 12.40
N TYR A 33 15.53 12.76 12.18
CA TYR A 33 14.95 12.75 10.84
C TYR A 33 15.01 14.13 10.17
N GLY A 34 14.61 15.18 10.89
CA GLY A 34 14.65 16.56 10.39
C GLY A 34 16.06 17.01 9.97
N HIS A 35 17.06 16.75 10.82
CA HIS A 35 18.47 17.03 10.52
C HIS A 35 18.96 16.24 9.31
N GLY A 36 18.66 14.94 9.26
CA GLY A 36 19.05 14.09 8.13
C GLY A 36 18.45 14.54 6.80
N VAL A 37 17.18 14.94 6.80
CA VAL A 37 16.52 15.50 5.60
C VAL A 37 17.11 16.85 5.20
N HIS A 38 17.40 17.72 6.18
CA HIS A 38 18.05 18.99 5.92
C HIS A 38 19.43 18.80 5.29
N ALA A 39 20.27 17.96 5.89
CA ALA A 39 21.59 17.61 5.37
C ALA A 39 21.51 17.02 3.95
N TYR A 40 20.54 16.15 3.67
CA TYR A 40 20.33 15.60 2.33
C TYR A 40 20.06 16.69 1.28
N PHE A 41 19.18 17.64 1.58
CA PHE A 41 18.89 18.76 0.69
C PHE A 41 20.00 19.81 0.62
N SER A 42 20.87 19.85 1.63
CA SER A 42 22.10 20.65 1.63
C SER A 42 23.27 19.95 0.93
N HIS A 43 23.03 18.82 0.25
CA HIS A 43 24.04 18.00 -0.44
C HIS A 43 25.11 17.38 0.48
N GLN A 44 24.87 17.38 1.79
CA GLN A 44 25.72 16.76 2.80
C GLN A 44 25.28 15.30 3.00
N TYR A 45 25.48 14.48 1.97
CA TYR A 45 24.91 13.13 1.92
C TYR A 45 25.47 12.20 3.00
N GLN A 46 26.73 12.38 3.39
CA GLN A 46 27.34 11.60 4.46
C GLN A 46 26.73 11.92 5.83
N GLU A 47 26.56 13.21 6.14
CA GLU A 47 25.91 13.65 7.38
C GLU A 47 24.42 13.26 7.42
N ALA A 48 23.74 13.35 6.27
CA ALA A 48 22.37 12.84 6.13
C ALA A 48 22.31 11.34 6.45
N HIS A 49 23.24 10.55 5.93
CA HIS A 49 23.34 9.13 6.22
C HIS A 49 23.54 8.88 7.72
N GLU A 50 24.40 9.64 8.39
CA GLU A 50 24.71 9.49 9.82
C GLU A 50 23.50 9.78 10.72
N TYR A 51 22.82 10.92 10.54
CA TYR A 51 21.62 11.24 11.33
C TYR A 51 20.50 10.23 11.12
N LEU A 52 20.26 9.82 9.87
CA LEU A 52 19.20 8.87 9.53
C LEU A 52 19.53 7.46 10.03
N THR A 53 20.81 7.07 10.00
CA THR A 53 21.27 5.80 10.57
C THR A 53 21.09 5.81 12.08
N THR A 54 21.47 6.89 12.75
CA THR A 54 21.25 7.06 14.20
C THR A 54 19.77 6.91 14.53
N ALA A 55 18.86 7.57 13.80
CA ALA A 55 17.42 7.42 14.00
C ALA A 55 16.93 5.96 13.84
N ILE A 56 17.51 5.22 12.88
CA ILE A 56 17.20 3.81 12.66
C ILE A 56 17.72 2.92 13.79
N GLU A 57 18.94 3.17 14.28
CA GLU A 57 19.53 2.45 15.40
C GLU A 57 18.78 2.69 16.71
N GLN A 58 18.24 3.91 16.90
CA GLN A 58 17.35 4.26 18.01
C GLN A 58 15.92 3.69 17.85
N GLY A 59 15.65 2.89 16.80
CA GLY A 59 14.41 2.13 16.66
C GLY A 59 13.27 2.86 15.98
N THR A 60 13.54 3.89 15.17
CA THR A 60 12.48 4.59 14.43
C THR A 60 11.65 3.63 13.59
N ARG A 61 10.33 3.85 13.61
CA ARG A 61 9.37 3.15 12.75
C ARG A 61 8.87 4.04 11.61
N ASP A 62 9.51 5.18 11.40
CA ASP A 62 9.17 6.12 10.34
C ASP A 62 9.73 5.65 8.98
N PRO A 63 8.88 5.30 8.00
CA PRO A 63 9.32 4.89 6.67
C PRO A 63 10.09 6.01 5.94
N ARG A 64 9.84 7.28 6.26
CA ARG A 64 10.52 8.42 5.62
C ARG A 64 12.02 8.42 5.89
N THR A 65 12.44 7.99 7.08
CA THR A 65 13.86 7.89 7.44
C THR A 65 14.61 6.94 6.50
N PHE A 66 14.01 5.80 6.18
CA PHE A 66 14.58 4.83 5.24
C PHE A 66 14.63 5.40 3.82
N TYR A 67 13.58 6.08 3.36
CA TYR A 67 13.62 6.71 2.03
C TYR A 67 14.72 7.76 1.92
N PHE A 68 14.85 8.66 2.89
CA PHE A 68 15.90 9.67 2.83
C PHE A 68 17.31 9.08 2.99
N ARG A 69 17.47 8.00 3.76
CA ARG A 69 18.78 7.32 3.85
C ARG A 69 19.11 6.61 2.55
N GLY A 70 18.13 5.95 1.93
CA GLY A 70 18.30 5.37 0.60
C GLY A 70 18.61 6.41 -0.46
N LEU A 71 18.00 7.59 -0.39
CA LEU A 71 18.35 8.71 -1.28
C LEU A 71 19.78 9.22 -1.04
N ALA A 72 20.22 9.31 0.21
CA ALA A 72 21.62 9.61 0.53
C ALA A 72 22.57 8.54 -0.03
N TYR A 73 22.22 7.26 0.08
CA TYR A 73 22.98 6.17 -0.55
C TYR A 73 23.06 6.28 -2.07
N MET A 74 21.96 6.63 -2.76
CA MET A 74 21.99 6.89 -4.21
C MET A 74 22.99 8.00 -4.56
N ALA A 75 22.99 9.08 -3.78
CA ALA A 75 23.91 10.20 -3.97
C ALA A 75 25.38 9.85 -3.62
N LEU A 76 25.60 8.89 -2.72
CA LEU A 76 26.91 8.34 -2.36
C LEU A 76 27.39 7.23 -3.31
N GLY A 77 26.63 6.91 -4.36
CA GLY A 77 27.01 5.85 -5.33
C GLY A 77 26.80 4.42 -4.83
N ARG A 78 25.86 4.23 -3.89
CA ARG A 78 25.56 2.96 -3.21
C ARG A 78 24.12 2.49 -3.51
N PRO A 79 23.80 2.13 -4.77
CA PRO A 79 22.42 1.89 -5.19
C PRO A 79 21.80 0.63 -4.61
N ASP A 80 22.59 -0.39 -4.28
CA ASP A 80 22.09 -1.64 -3.72
C ASP A 80 21.55 -1.44 -2.30
N GLU A 81 22.31 -0.72 -1.46
CA GLU A 81 21.86 -0.33 -0.12
C GLU A 81 20.67 0.63 -0.18
N ALA A 82 20.65 1.53 -1.17
CA ALA A 82 19.50 2.42 -1.39
C ALA A 82 18.21 1.64 -1.66
N LYS A 83 18.28 0.64 -2.55
CA LYS A 83 17.13 -0.21 -2.89
C LYS A 83 16.65 -1.00 -1.68
N ALA A 84 17.55 -1.53 -0.87
CA ALA A 84 17.20 -2.22 0.38
C ALA A 84 16.45 -1.29 1.35
N ASP A 85 16.89 -0.04 1.48
CA ASP A 85 16.22 0.95 2.30
C ASP A 85 14.84 1.35 1.75
N PHE A 86 14.71 1.53 0.44
CA PHE A 86 13.41 1.80 -0.19
C PHE A 86 12.42 0.65 0.03
N GLN A 87 12.88 -0.59 -0.07
CA GLN A 87 12.07 -1.78 0.24
C GLN A 87 11.64 -1.79 1.70
N LYS A 88 12.56 -1.46 2.62
CA LYS A 88 12.25 -1.41 4.05
C LYS A 88 11.24 -0.33 4.39
N GLY A 89 11.40 0.88 3.83
CA GLY A 89 10.44 1.98 3.97
C GLY A 89 9.05 1.60 3.45
N ALA A 90 8.99 0.97 2.27
CA ALA A 90 7.74 0.54 1.66
C ALA A 90 7.03 -0.55 2.49
N ALA A 91 7.78 -1.49 3.06
CA ALA A 91 7.24 -2.49 3.97
C ALA A 91 6.70 -1.88 5.27
N LEU A 92 7.34 -0.84 5.81
CA LEU A 92 6.88 -0.15 7.01
C LEU A 92 5.60 0.66 6.77
N GLU A 93 5.39 1.21 5.57
CA GLU A 93 4.12 1.86 5.21
C GLU A 93 2.93 0.89 5.26
N THR A 94 3.13 -0.38 4.89
CA THR A 94 2.04 -1.37 4.82
C THR A 94 1.92 -2.22 6.09
N THR A 95 2.99 -2.34 6.86
CA THR A 95 3.01 -3.13 8.10
C THR A 95 2.41 -2.35 9.24
N GLY A 96 1.07 -2.22 9.24
CA GLY A 96 0.22 -1.84 10.38
C GLY A 96 0.85 -0.85 11.35
N ALA A 97 1.49 0.21 10.83
CA ALA A 97 2.12 1.20 11.67
C ALA A 97 1.01 1.89 12.44
N ASP A 98 1.14 1.92 13.77
CA ASP A 98 0.19 2.61 14.67
C ASP A 98 0.04 4.11 14.32
N ARG A 99 1.01 4.62 13.55
CA ARG A 99 1.07 5.98 13.07
C ARG A 99 1.15 6.04 11.54
N VAL A 100 0.31 6.88 10.94
CA VAL A 100 0.38 7.21 9.51
C VAL A 100 1.40 8.33 9.30
N TYR A 101 2.36 8.09 8.41
CA TYR A 101 3.38 9.07 8.04
C TYR A 101 3.07 9.72 6.70
N PRO A 102 3.24 11.05 6.55
CA PRO A 102 3.00 11.76 5.30
C PRO A 102 4.18 11.55 4.32
N VAL A 103 4.39 10.31 3.88
CA VAL A 103 5.49 9.93 2.96
C VAL A 103 5.39 10.68 1.65
N SER A 104 4.21 10.70 1.03
CA SER A 104 4.00 11.32 -0.29
C SER A 104 4.37 12.81 -0.30
N TYR A 105 4.02 13.54 0.78
CA TYR A 105 4.37 14.95 0.94
C TYR A 105 5.88 15.13 1.13
N SER A 106 6.49 14.30 1.98
CA SER A 106 7.93 14.40 2.29
C SER A 106 8.80 14.17 1.05
N LEU A 107 8.33 13.36 0.10
CA LEU A 107 9.01 13.06 -1.15
C LEU A 107 8.70 14.04 -2.29
N GLN A 108 7.86 15.07 -2.09
CA GLN A 108 7.44 15.97 -3.17
C GLN A 108 8.61 16.68 -3.87
N ARG A 109 9.68 16.97 -3.12
CA ARG A 109 10.92 17.57 -3.68
C ARG A 109 11.84 16.56 -4.37
N VAL A 110 11.58 15.26 -4.21
CA VAL A 110 12.35 14.17 -4.80
C VAL A 110 11.70 13.80 -6.12
N GLN A 111 12.42 14.03 -7.21
CA GLN A 111 11.95 13.82 -8.58
C GLN A 111 12.93 12.95 -9.39
N GLY A 112 12.53 12.53 -10.59
CA GLY A 112 13.37 11.76 -11.49
C GLY A 112 13.46 10.26 -11.15
N PRO A 113 14.56 9.58 -11.55
CA PRO A 113 14.69 8.13 -11.41
C PRO A 113 14.53 7.61 -9.98
N ASN A 114 15.06 8.35 -9.01
CA ASN A 114 14.94 8.01 -7.59
C ASN A 114 13.48 7.97 -7.14
N ARG A 115 12.64 8.90 -7.63
CA ARG A 115 11.22 8.92 -7.30
C ARG A 115 10.49 7.73 -7.91
N ILE A 116 10.79 7.39 -9.16
CA ILE A 116 10.20 6.23 -9.85
C ILE A 116 10.52 4.94 -9.10
N GLU A 117 11.78 4.77 -8.66
CA GLU A 117 12.17 3.59 -7.91
C GLU A 117 11.45 3.49 -6.57
N ILE A 118 11.36 4.59 -5.82
CA ILE A 118 10.61 4.60 -4.56
C ILE A 118 9.14 4.22 -4.79
N GLU A 119 8.46 4.82 -5.77
CA GLU A 119 7.05 4.49 -6.04
C GLU A 119 6.86 3.05 -6.50
N ARG A 120 7.81 2.49 -7.26
CA ARG A 120 7.83 1.08 -7.62
C ARG A 120 7.86 0.19 -6.37
N GLN A 121 8.77 0.45 -5.44
CA GLN A 121 8.87 -0.32 -4.19
C GLN A 121 7.59 -0.18 -3.34
N ARG A 122 7.01 1.03 -3.28
CA ARG A 122 5.74 1.28 -2.59
C ARG A 122 4.57 0.50 -3.18
N GLN A 123 4.44 0.47 -4.51
CA GLN A 123 3.43 -0.33 -5.18
C GLN A 123 3.60 -1.83 -4.90
N GLN A 124 4.84 -2.33 -4.99
CA GLN A 124 5.15 -3.73 -4.68
C GLN A 124 4.76 -4.10 -3.24
N ALA A 125 5.11 -3.26 -2.26
CA ALA A 125 4.76 -3.51 -0.87
C ALA A 125 3.24 -3.53 -0.63
N ARG A 126 2.48 -2.65 -1.30
CA ARG A 126 1.00 -2.64 -1.23
C ARG A 126 0.41 -3.94 -1.77
N LEU A 127 0.89 -4.42 -2.91
CA LEU A 127 0.46 -5.69 -3.49
C LEU A 127 0.75 -6.85 -2.54
N VAL A 128 1.98 -6.94 -2.02
CA VAL A 128 2.38 -8.00 -1.07
C VAL A 128 1.51 -7.96 0.19
N SER A 129 1.28 -6.77 0.75
CA SER A 129 0.42 -6.62 1.93
C SER A 129 -1.01 -7.05 1.64
N HIS A 130 -1.55 -6.65 0.49
CA HIS A 130 -2.91 -7.01 0.08
C HIS A 130 -3.06 -8.53 -0.09
N THR A 131 -2.12 -9.17 -0.81
CA THR A 131 -2.09 -10.63 -0.96
C THR A 131 -1.95 -11.33 0.39
N ARG A 132 -1.14 -10.79 1.31
CA ARG A 132 -1.00 -11.34 2.67
C ARG A 132 -2.32 -11.27 3.43
N THR A 133 -3.05 -10.16 3.32
CA THR A 133 -4.37 -10.00 3.96
C THR A 133 -5.38 -11.00 3.42
N ILE A 134 -5.45 -11.19 2.09
CA ILE A 134 -6.35 -12.18 1.46
C ILE A 134 -5.99 -13.60 1.90
N LYS A 135 -4.70 -13.97 1.89
CA LYS A 135 -4.27 -15.29 2.35
C LYS A 135 -4.60 -15.53 3.81
N ALA A 136 -4.46 -14.50 4.65
CA ALA A 136 -4.80 -14.59 6.06
C ALA A 136 -6.31 -14.74 6.30
N SER A 137 -7.16 -14.06 5.52
CA SER A 137 -8.60 -14.24 5.61
C SER A 137 -9.03 -15.63 5.13
N GLN A 138 -8.48 -16.10 4.00
CA GLN A 138 -8.75 -17.44 3.48
C GLN A 138 -8.40 -18.53 4.51
N ALA A 139 -7.19 -18.48 5.08
CA ALA A 139 -6.77 -19.44 6.10
C ALA A 139 -7.68 -19.42 7.35
N ARG A 140 -8.21 -18.24 7.71
CA ARG A 140 -9.18 -18.12 8.81
C ARG A 140 -10.50 -18.82 8.49
N TYR A 141 -11.00 -18.70 7.26
CA TYR A 141 -12.22 -19.40 6.84
C TYR A 141 -12.05 -20.92 6.83
N GLU A 142 -10.93 -21.40 6.31
CA GLU A 142 -10.60 -22.84 6.29
C GLU A 142 -10.55 -23.41 7.72
N GLN A 143 -9.92 -22.70 8.65
CA GLN A 143 -9.87 -23.10 10.06
C GLN A 143 -11.26 -23.18 10.72
N LEU A 144 -12.17 -22.28 10.38
CA LEU A 144 -13.54 -22.29 10.90
C LEU A 144 -14.32 -23.52 10.40
N GLN A 145 -14.19 -23.85 9.11
CA GLN A 145 -14.83 -25.03 8.52
C GLN A 145 -14.30 -26.33 9.14
N ASP A 146 -12.99 -26.43 9.33
CA ASP A 146 -12.37 -27.59 9.98
C ASP A 146 -12.80 -27.73 11.44
N ALA A 147 -12.86 -26.60 12.16
CA ALA A 147 -13.33 -26.58 13.54
C ALA A 147 -14.80 -26.99 13.64
N GLU A 148 -15.66 -26.53 12.73
CA GLU A 148 -17.07 -26.91 12.65
C GLU A 148 -17.21 -28.43 12.45
N GLY A 149 -16.51 -29.00 11.46
CA GLY A 149 -16.51 -30.45 11.23
C GLY A 149 -16.02 -31.25 12.44
N GLN A 150 -15.06 -30.72 13.21
CA GLN A 150 -14.58 -31.35 14.44
C GLN A 150 -15.60 -31.28 15.59
N VAL A 151 -16.28 -30.14 15.78
CA VAL A 151 -17.33 -29.99 16.79
C VAL A 151 -18.51 -30.92 16.49
N LEU A 152 -18.91 -31.03 15.22
CA LEU A 152 -19.98 -31.95 14.80
C LEU A 152 -19.60 -33.42 15.02
N ARG A 153 -18.32 -33.80 14.83
CA ARG A 153 -17.85 -35.17 15.08
C ARG A 153 -17.64 -35.50 16.57
N ASN A 154 -17.31 -34.51 17.40
CA ASN A 154 -17.07 -34.70 18.83
C ASN A 154 -17.62 -33.53 19.67
N PRO A 155 -18.92 -33.52 19.99
CA PRO A 155 -19.59 -32.40 20.66
C PRO A 155 -19.16 -32.22 22.12
N SER A 156 -18.50 -33.21 22.73
CA SER A 156 -18.09 -33.20 24.13
C SER A 156 -16.72 -32.54 24.38
N ARG A 157 -16.03 -32.07 23.32
CA ARG A 157 -14.71 -31.45 23.46
C ARG A 157 -14.85 -30.01 23.96
N PRO A 158 -14.06 -29.57 24.97
CA PRO A 158 -14.06 -28.17 25.38
C PRO A 158 -13.62 -27.30 24.21
N GLN A 159 -14.48 -26.38 23.77
CA GLN A 159 -14.08 -25.34 22.83
C GLN A 159 -12.96 -24.51 23.48
N PRO A 160 -11.92 -24.11 22.72
CA PRO A 160 -11.05 -23.04 23.16
C PRO A 160 -11.96 -21.88 23.56
N ALA A 161 -11.82 -21.41 24.81
CA ALA A 161 -12.67 -20.32 25.31
C ALA A 161 -12.73 -19.23 24.25
N PRO A 162 -13.94 -18.73 23.89
CA PRO A 162 -14.04 -17.66 22.91
C PRO A 162 -13.07 -16.58 23.36
N ALA A 163 -12.11 -16.26 22.50
CA ALA A 163 -11.23 -15.12 22.72
C ALA A 163 -12.17 -13.98 23.02
N LYS A 164 -12.19 -13.52 24.29
CA LYS A 164 -13.19 -12.62 24.86
C LYS A 164 -13.70 -11.73 23.75
N GLU A 165 -14.94 -11.98 23.33
CA GLU A 165 -15.61 -11.11 22.39
C GLU A 165 -15.28 -9.70 22.88
N LEU A 166 -14.67 -8.89 22.02
CA LEU A 166 -14.92 -7.47 22.13
C LEU A 166 -16.41 -7.34 21.80
N VAL A 167 -17.25 -7.65 22.78
CA VAL A 167 -18.49 -6.95 23.02
C VAL A 167 -18.01 -5.52 23.27
N GLY A 168 -17.76 -4.80 22.17
CA GLY A 168 -18.08 -3.39 22.18
C GLY A 168 -19.52 -3.38 22.65
N THR A 169 -19.72 -2.95 23.90
CA THR A 169 -20.99 -2.34 24.27
C THR A 169 -21.41 -1.50 23.07
N PRO A 170 -22.60 -1.71 22.49
CA PRO A 170 -23.11 -0.81 21.47
C PRO A 170 -22.87 0.60 22.01
N PRO A 171 -22.21 1.51 21.25
CA PRO A 171 -22.14 2.89 21.69
C PRO A 171 -23.58 3.30 22.00
N ALA A 172 -23.80 3.72 23.25
CA ALA A 172 -25.10 4.17 23.70
C ALA A 172 -25.61 5.21 22.70
N ASP A 173 -26.84 5.00 22.24
CA ASP A 173 -27.61 5.81 21.28
C ASP A 173 -26.96 7.16 20.96
N ASP A 174 -26.18 7.22 19.88
CA ASP A 174 -25.72 8.49 19.33
C ASP A 174 -26.90 9.08 18.54
N PRO A 175 -27.50 10.20 18.99
CA PRO A 175 -28.64 10.81 18.31
C PRO A 175 -28.30 11.37 16.91
N SER A 176 -27.05 11.28 16.49
CA SER A 176 -26.60 11.65 15.14
C SER A 176 -26.40 10.46 14.20
N ASP A 177 -26.67 9.23 14.63
CA ASP A 177 -26.66 8.05 13.76
C ASP A 177 -27.98 7.93 12.96
N PRO A 178 -27.96 8.10 11.62
CA PRO A 178 -29.16 7.93 10.79
C PRO A 178 -29.66 6.48 10.71
N PHE A 179 -28.94 5.51 11.28
CA PHE A 179 -29.32 4.09 11.33
C PHE A 179 -29.57 3.55 12.75
N GLY A 180 -29.57 4.40 13.78
CA GLY A 180 -29.77 4.02 15.19
C GLY A 180 -31.21 3.73 15.62
N GLY A 181 -32.16 3.59 14.69
CA GLY A 181 -33.58 3.39 14.99
C GLY A 181 -34.05 1.94 14.83
N ASP A 182 -34.40 1.32 15.95
CA ASP A 182 -35.30 0.15 16.08
C ASP A 182 -35.06 -1.04 15.12
N ALA A 183 -33.95 -1.77 15.30
CA ALA A 183 -33.88 -3.15 14.84
C ALA A 183 -34.72 -4.05 15.78
N GLN A 184 -36.04 -4.07 15.58
CA GLN A 184 -36.92 -5.03 16.23
C GLN A 184 -36.56 -6.46 15.78
N PRO A 185 -36.54 -7.47 16.69
CA PRO A 185 -36.30 -8.85 16.30
C PRO A 185 -37.42 -9.34 15.38
N ILE A 186 -37.08 -9.83 14.19
CA ILE A 186 -38.05 -10.42 13.26
C ILE A 186 -38.62 -11.69 13.90
N GLN A 187 -39.86 -11.63 14.37
CA GLN A 187 -40.66 -12.81 14.73
C GLN A 187 -41.39 -13.32 13.47
N PRO A 188 -41.37 -14.63 13.16
CA PRO A 188 -42.06 -15.14 11.99
C PRO A 188 -43.52 -15.40 12.33
N GLU A 189 -44.42 -14.47 12.01
CA GLU A 189 -45.86 -14.69 12.16
C GLU A 189 -46.62 -14.39 10.85
N ALA A 190 -47.27 -15.46 10.40
CA ALA A 190 -48.39 -15.62 9.47
C ALA A 190 -48.83 -14.44 8.58
N ALA A 191 -48.90 -14.73 7.27
CA ALA A 191 -49.57 -13.91 6.27
C ALA A 191 -51.07 -13.70 6.58
N PRO A 192 -51.59 -12.49 6.32
CA PRO A 192 -52.95 -12.39 5.78
C PRO A 192 -53.08 -11.40 4.61
N GLU A 193 -53.69 -11.94 3.56
CA GLU A 193 -54.76 -11.40 2.71
C GLU A 193 -54.75 -9.96 2.18
N ALA A 194 -54.91 -9.91 0.85
CA ALA A 194 -55.17 -8.74 0.04
C ALA A 194 -56.51 -8.06 0.38
N SER A 195 -56.51 -6.73 0.38
CA SER A 195 -57.70 -5.90 0.08
C SER A 195 -57.25 -4.53 -0.42
N ALA A 196 -57.95 -4.06 -1.45
CA ALA A 196 -57.52 -3.05 -2.39
C ALA A 196 -57.91 -1.60 -2.02
N THR A 197 -57.30 -0.66 -2.78
CA THR A 197 -57.71 0.74 -3.06
C THR A 197 -57.25 1.76 -1.99
N THR A 198 -56.50 2.83 -2.29
CA THR A 198 -56.76 3.86 -3.31
C THR A 198 -55.50 4.72 -3.52
N GLU A 199 -55.08 4.93 -4.77
CA GLU A 199 -54.15 5.98 -5.22
C GLU A 199 -54.81 7.38 -5.11
N PRO A 200 -54.08 8.53 -5.02
CA PRO A 200 -53.09 8.89 -6.06
C PRO A 200 -51.87 9.75 -5.64
N ALA A 201 -51.04 9.97 -6.65
CA ALA A 201 -50.04 11.03 -6.84
C ALA A 201 -48.60 10.69 -6.44
N ASP A 202 -48.02 9.79 -7.23
CA ASP A 202 -46.59 9.70 -7.48
C ASP A 202 -46.10 10.95 -8.26
N SER A 203 -45.07 11.60 -7.73
CA SER A 203 -44.28 12.63 -8.41
C SER A 203 -42.83 12.16 -8.49
N GLY A 204 -42.61 10.99 -9.11
CA GLY A 204 -41.30 10.50 -9.46
C GLY A 204 -40.72 11.26 -10.64
N THR A 205 -39.87 12.25 -10.36
CA THR A 205 -38.89 12.71 -11.35
C THR A 205 -37.78 11.67 -11.42
N ASP A 206 -37.93 10.72 -12.34
CA ASP A 206 -36.91 9.75 -12.71
C ASP A 206 -35.78 10.46 -13.47
N LEU A 207 -34.69 10.76 -12.75
CA LEU A 207 -33.53 11.49 -13.25
C LEU A 207 -32.50 10.61 -13.96
N PHE A 208 -32.71 9.29 -14.01
CA PHE A 208 -31.79 8.36 -14.66
C PHE A 208 -32.55 7.13 -15.21
N GLY A 209 -33.27 7.32 -16.32
CA GLY A 209 -33.93 6.24 -17.06
C GLY A 209 -33.51 6.23 -18.52
N ASP A 210 -32.72 5.23 -18.90
CA ASP A 210 -32.42 4.82 -20.28
C ASP A 210 -33.73 4.43 -21.01
N SER A 211 -34.00 5.07 -22.15
CA SER A 211 -35.02 4.61 -23.09
C SER A 211 -34.50 4.62 -24.52
N ASN A 212 -33.93 3.47 -24.87
CA ASN A 212 -34.05 2.88 -26.19
C ASN A 212 -35.45 3.13 -26.77
N THR A 213 -35.55 4.08 -27.71
CA THR A 213 -36.77 4.34 -28.48
C THR A 213 -36.44 4.25 -29.95
N THR A 214 -36.86 3.13 -30.53
CA THR A 214 -36.91 2.89 -31.97
C THR A 214 -38.01 3.77 -32.57
N GLU A 215 -37.63 4.86 -33.24
CA GLU A 215 -38.47 5.51 -34.25
C GLU A 215 -37.78 5.45 -35.61
N ALA A 216 -38.54 4.96 -36.58
CA ALA A 216 -38.12 4.60 -37.93
C ALA A 216 -37.70 5.83 -38.76
N MET A 217 -36.55 5.74 -39.43
CA MET A 217 -36.09 6.71 -40.41
C MET A 217 -36.74 6.49 -41.79
N PRO A 218 -37.10 7.55 -42.54
CA PRO A 218 -37.22 7.46 -43.98
C PRO A 218 -35.83 7.43 -44.64
N ALA A 219 -35.72 6.63 -45.69
CA ALA A 219 -34.52 6.48 -46.51
C ALA A 219 -34.22 7.76 -47.31
N ASP A 220 -32.96 8.22 -47.27
CA ASP A 220 -32.34 8.87 -48.43
C ASP A 220 -30.82 8.61 -48.41
N ALA A 221 -30.29 8.35 -49.59
CA ALA A 221 -28.97 7.81 -49.84
C ALA A 221 -27.90 8.90 -49.87
N GLY A 222 -26.76 8.62 -49.24
CA GLY A 222 -25.55 9.43 -49.37
C GLY A 222 -24.36 8.75 -48.70
N ASP A 223 -23.58 8.03 -49.50
CA ASP A 223 -22.27 7.48 -49.14
C ASP A 223 -21.39 8.56 -48.47
N ALA A 224 -20.93 8.29 -47.25
CA ALA A 224 -19.93 9.11 -46.56
C ALA A 224 -18.73 8.30 -46.04
N PHE A 225 -18.51 7.10 -46.59
CA PHE A 225 -17.24 6.38 -46.42
C PHE A 225 -16.49 6.35 -47.75
N GLY A 226 -16.06 7.55 -48.15
CA GLY A 226 -15.06 7.76 -49.18
C GLY A 226 -13.66 7.64 -48.58
N THR A 227 -12.90 6.70 -49.13
CA THR A 227 -11.46 6.54 -49.02
C THR A 227 -10.71 7.83 -49.32
N ASP A 228 -9.72 8.20 -48.49
CA ASP A 228 -8.42 8.57 -49.04
C ASP A 228 -7.30 8.32 -48.02
N ALA A 229 -6.20 7.83 -48.56
CA ALA A 229 -4.96 7.53 -47.89
C ALA A 229 -4.12 8.79 -47.72
N GLY A 230 -3.18 8.75 -46.77
CA GLY A 230 -2.04 9.66 -46.75
C GLY A 230 -2.15 10.79 -45.73
N THR A 231 -1.60 10.56 -44.55
CA THR A 231 -0.48 11.34 -43.98
C THR A 231 -0.28 10.88 -42.54
N ASP A 232 0.67 9.97 -42.34
CA ASP A 232 1.24 9.70 -41.02
C ASP A 232 2.14 10.89 -40.66
N PRO A 233 1.83 11.67 -39.60
CA PRO A 233 2.60 12.87 -39.26
C PRO A 233 3.95 12.58 -38.58
N PHE A 234 4.38 11.32 -38.50
CA PHE A 234 5.65 10.92 -37.86
C PHE A 234 6.60 10.11 -38.74
N ALA A 235 6.35 10.01 -40.06
CA ALA A 235 7.21 9.27 -40.97
C ALA A 235 8.06 10.22 -41.82
N ASP A 236 9.31 10.45 -41.41
CA ASP A 236 10.39 10.88 -42.32
C ASP A 236 11.49 9.82 -42.37
N ASP A 237 11.60 9.26 -43.58
CA ASP A 237 12.72 8.62 -44.27
C ASP A 237 13.52 7.48 -43.60
N ALA A 238 13.17 6.25 -44.01
CA ALA A 238 14.16 5.29 -44.49
C ALA A 238 13.51 4.15 -45.32
N ALA A 239 13.74 4.15 -46.63
CA ALA A 239 13.39 3.08 -47.56
C ALA A 239 14.55 2.89 -48.58
N PRO A 240 14.71 1.70 -49.22
CA PRO A 240 15.98 0.96 -49.14
C PRO A 240 16.60 0.51 -50.48
N ALA A 241 17.86 0.05 -50.37
CA ALA A 241 18.56 -1.05 -51.07
C ALA A 241 18.37 -1.34 -52.58
N THR A 242 19.50 -1.31 -53.30
CA THR A 242 20.01 -2.27 -54.32
C THR A 242 21.54 -2.01 -54.41
N GLU A 243 22.50 -2.93 -54.59
CA GLU A 243 22.58 -4.07 -55.51
C GLU A 243 23.87 -4.90 -55.22
N ALA A 244 23.76 -6.23 -55.36
CA ALA A 244 24.75 -7.26 -55.76
C ALA A 244 26.19 -7.36 -55.18
N ALA A 245 26.50 -8.55 -54.65
CA ALA A 245 27.85 -9.17 -54.57
C ALA A 245 28.17 -9.91 -55.92
N PRO A 246 29.40 -10.41 -56.27
CA PRO A 246 30.26 -11.23 -55.40
C PRO A 246 31.81 -11.23 -55.62
N ALA A 247 32.49 -11.90 -54.68
CA ALA A 247 33.76 -12.67 -54.77
C ALA A 247 35.11 -11.97 -55.10
N THR A 248 36.13 -12.16 -54.24
CA THR A 248 37.36 -12.98 -54.44
C THR A 248 38.41 -12.64 -53.35
N GLU A 249 39.07 -13.66 -52.78
CA GLU A 249 40.15 -13.60 -51.77
C GLU A 249 41.50 -13.05 -52.33
N PRO A 250 42.67 -13.24 -51.66
CA PRO A 250 43.24 -12.43 -50.59
C PRO A 250 44.59 -11.80 -50.99
N ALA A 251 44.99 -10.64 -50.47
CA ALA A 251 46.37 -10.16 -50.66
C ALA A 251 46.83 -9.16 -49.59
N ALA A 252 47.87 -9.60 -48.86
CA ALA A 252 49.03 -8.85 -48.44
C ALA A 252 48.85 -7.43 -47.85
N ASP A 253 49.08 -7.36 -46.54
CA ASP A 253 49.53 -6.19 -45.81
C ASP A 253 50.86 -5.64 -46.41
N PRO A 254 50.90 -4.41 -46.96
CA PRO A 254 52.11 -3.83 -47.51
C PRO A 254 52.76 -2.73 -46.65
N PHE A 255 52.29 -2.48 -45.43
CA PHE A 255 52.83 -1.41 -44.57
C PHE A 255 53.02 -1.81 -43.11
N ALA A 256 53.51 -3.04 -42.91
CA ALA A 256 54.36 -3.33 -41.77
C ALA A 256 55.61 -2.43 -41.80
N ASP A 257 55.62 -1.39 -40.97
CA ASP A 257 56.85 -0.72 -40.52
C ASP A 257 56.96 -0.84 -38.99
N PRO A 258 57.89 -1.65 -38.48
CA PRO A 258 58.35 -1.58 -37.11
C PRO A 258 59.59 -0.66 -37.04
N PHE A 259 59.52 0.37 -36.19
CA PHE A 259 60.55 1.37 -35.83
C PHE A 259 60.56 2.68 -36.63
N GLY A 260 59.90 3.70 -36.07
CA GLY A 260 59.96 5.12 -36.44
C GLY A 260 58.97 5.96 -35.67
#